data_AF-A0AAP0BU23-F1
#
_entry.id   AF-A0AAP0BU23-F1
#
_cell.length_a   1.000
_cell.length_b   1.000
_cell.length_c   1.000
_cell.angle_alpha   90.00
_cell.angle_beta   90.00
_cell.angle_gamma   90.00
#
_symmetry.space_group_name_H-M   'P 1'
#
loop_
_entity.id
_entity.type
_entity.pdbx_description
1 polymer ?
#
loop_
_entity_poly.entity_id
_entity_poly.type
_entity_poly.pdbx_seq_one_letter_code
_entity_poly.pdbx_strand_id
1 'polypeptide(L)' 'MLGDLLLGKEPLFNIANYCGNVKLCRLTEQVVFSNPYKVSQYNRWNSPYLDHNAEIVPEDDILKLEVVGLKSMYDHL' A
#
# COMPACT_ATOMS: atom_id res chain seq x y z
N MET A 1 34.92 -19.63 -3.80
CA MET A 1 35.35 -18.71 -2.72
C MET A 1 35.22 -17.23 -3.06
N LEU A 2 35.43 -16.75 -4.31
CA LEU A 2 35.14 -15.34 -4.66
C LEU A 2 33.70 -15.10 -5.15
N GLY A 3 33.01 -16.14 -5.64
CA GLY A 3 31.62 -16.04 -6.15
C GLY A 3 30.54 -15.91 -5.07
N ASP A 4 30.80 -16.39 -3.85
CA ASP A 4 29.80 -16.45 -2.78
C ASP A 4 29.65 -15.10 -2.04
N LEU A 5 30.61 -14.17 -2.17
CA LEU A 5 30.57 -12.85 -1.53
C LEU A 5 29.72 -11.81 -2.30
N LEU A 6 29.41 -12.08 -3.58
CA LEU A 6 28.59 -11.21 -4.43
C LEU A 6 27.10 -11.54 -4.36
N LEU A 7 26.76 -12.81 -4.08
CA LEU A 7 25.36 -13.28 -4.03
C LEU A 7 24.54 -12.58 -2.93
N GLY A 8 25.20 -12.08 -1.87
CA GLY A 8 24.57 -11.31 -0.79
C GLY A 8 24.40 -9.81 -1.06
N LYS A 9 24.91 -9.27 -2.19
CA LYS A 9 24.86 -7.83 -2.52
C LYS A 9 23.94 -7.48 -3.67
N GLU A 10 23.65 -8.43 -4.56
CA GLU A 10 22.67 -8.26 -5.65
C GLU A 10 21.28 -7.80 -5.14
N PRO A 11 20.73 -8.34 -4.02
CA PRO A 11 19.43 -7.89 -3.51
C PRO A 11 19.46 -6.46 -2.98
N LEU A 12 20.50 -6.10 -2.23
CA LEU A 12 20.65 -4.76 -1.65
C LEU A 12 20.90 -3.69 -2.71
N PHE A 13 21.63 -4.03 -3.77
CA PHE A 13 21.82 -3.14 -4.92
C PHE A 13 20.51 -2.88 -5.65
N ASN A 14 19.70 -3.92 -5.88
CA ASN A 14 18.39 -3.77 -6.50
C ASN A 14 17.44 -2.93 -5.62
N ILE A 15 17.38 -3.19 -4.31
CA ILE A 15 16.57 -2.39 -3.37
C ILE A 15 16.97 -0.91 -3.47
N ALA A 16 18.28 -0.59 -3.42
CA ALA A 16 18.75 0.79 -3.53
C ALA A 16 18.33 1.49 -4.83
N ASN A 17 18.29 0.76 -5.96
CA ASN A 17 17.82 1.30 -7.23
C ASN A 17 16.31 1.62 -7.23
N TYR A 18 15.50 0.84 -6.51
CA TYR A 18 14.05 1.05 -6.44
C TYR A 18 13.61 2.00 -5.32
N CYS A 19 14.43 2.24 -4.28
CA CYS A 19 14.12 3.20 -3.21
C CYS A 19 13.82 4.62 -3.73
N GLY A 20 14.34 5.00 -4.90
CA GLY A 20 14.03 6.28 -5.56
C GLY A 20 12.55 6.44 -5.94
N ASN A 21 11.78 5.34 -5.97
CA ASN A 21 10.36 5.35 -6.33
C ASN A 21 9.41 5.75 -5.18
N VAL A 22 9.95 6.24 -4.07
CA VAL A 22 9.21 6.61 -2.85
C VAL A 22 7.98 7.49 -3.10
N LYS A 23 7.99 8.34 -4.14
CA LYS A 23 6.83 9.19 -4.48
C LYS A 23 5.65 8.36 -5.01
N LEU A 24 5.90 7.37 -5.88
CA LEU A 24 4.85 6.47 -6.35
C LEU A 24 4.43 5.48 -5.26
N CYS A 25 5.37 5.02 -4.43
CA CYS A 25 5.04 4.18 -3.28
C CYS A 25 4.09 4.91 -2.32
N ARG A 26 4.42 6.15 -1.94
CA ARG A 26 3.53 6.99 -1.09
C ARG A 26 2.16 7.25 -1.71
N LEU A 27 2.11 7.46 -3.03
CA LEU A 27 0.82 7.61 -3.73
C LEU A 27 -0.01 6.33 -3.60
N THR A 28 0.63 5.17 -3.80
CA THR A 28 -0.01 3.85 -3.66
C THR A 28 -0.48 3.60 -2.23
N GLU A 29 0.36 3.89 -1.24
CA GLU A 29 0.00 3.86 0.19
C GLU A 29 -1.26 4.68 0.48
N GLN A 30 -1.37 5.86 -0.13
CA GLN A 30 -2.51 6.73 0.07
C GLN A 30 -3.77 6.22 -0.64
N VAL A 31 -3.70 5.89 -1.93
CA VAL A 31 -4.90 5.62 -2.75
C VAL A 31 -5.38 4.18 -2.67
N VAL A 32 -4.49 3.23 -2.39
CA VAL A 32 -4.84 1.81 -2.27
C VAL A 32 -5.06 1.44 -0.82
N PHE A 33 -4.14 1.80 0.07
CA PHE A 33 -4.11 1.26 1.44
C PHE A 33 -4.67 2.20 2.52
N SER A 34 -5.14 3.40 2.15
CA SER A 34 -5.66 4.37 3.15
C SER A 34 -7.00 4.96 2.76
N ASN A 35 -7.07 5.67 1.63
CA ASN A 35 -8.23 6.47 1.26
C ASN A 35 -9.56 5.70 1.25
N PRO A 36 -9.67 4.46 0.71
CA PRO A 36 -10.95 3.74 0.69
C PRO A 36 -11.52 3.43 2.07
N TYR A 37 -10.68 3.34 3.10
CA TYR A 37 -11.02 2.85 4.44
C TYR A 37 -11.23 4.00 5.46
N LYS A 38 -11.38 5.24 4.97
CA LYS A 38 -11.68 6.44 5.75
C LYS A 38 -12.47 7.44 4.91
N VAL A 39 -13.08 8.44 5.56
CA VAL A 39 -13.68 9.57 4.85
C VAL A 39 -12.57 10.36 4.13
N SER A 40 -12.69 10.48 2.81
CA SER A 40 -11.72 11.17 1.97
C SER A 40 -12.44 11.89 0.83
N GLN A 41 -12.11 13.17 0.63
CA GLN A 41 -12.64 13.98 -0.48
C GLN A 41 -12.22 13.46 -1.87
N TYR A 42 -11.24 12.57 -1.93
CA TYR A 42 -10.75 11.98 -3.18
C TYR A 42 -11.49 10.71 -3.59
N ASN A 43 -12.22 10.08 -2.66
CA ASN A 43 -12.99 8.89 -2.98
C ASN A 43 -14.18 9.26 -3.87
N ARG A 44 -14.45 8.40 -4.84
CA ARG A 44 -15.59 8.52 -5.74
C ARG A 44 -16.16 7.14 -6.00
N TRP A 45 -17.47 7.08 -6.10
CA TRP A 45 -18.23 5.89 -6.43
C TRP A 45 -19.48 6.31 -7.19
N ASN A 46 -20.25 5.33 -7.68
CA ASN A 46 -21.49 5.58 -8.39
C ASN A 46 -22.60 5.93 -7.40
N SER A 47 -22.70 7.20 -7.02
CA SER A 47 -23.76 7.73 -6.14
C SER A 47 -25.05 7.98 -6.93
N PRO A 48 -26.24 7.67 -6.37
CA PRO A 48 -26.48 7.19 -5.00
C PRO A 48 -26.37 5.68 -4.82
N TYR A 49 -26.16 4.92 -5.90
CA TYR A 49 -26.33 3.47 -5.91
C TYR A 49 -25.36 2.69 -5.02
N LEU A 50 -24.17 3.24 -4.76
CA LEU A 50 -23.13 2.62 -3.93
C LEU A 50 -22.87 3.39 -2.62
N ASP A 51 -23.70 4.37 -2.26
CA ASP A 51 -23.47 5.18 -1.05
C ASP A 51 -23.41 4.29 0.20
N HIS A 52 -24.36 3.36 0.35
CA HIS A 52 -24.35 2.41 1.46
C HIS A 52 -23.08 1.55 1.47
N ASN A 53 -22.61 1.07 0.30
CA ASN A 53 -21.38 0.29 0.22
C ASN A 53 -20.15 1.13 0.58
N ALA A 54 -20.12 2.39 0.17
CA ALA A 54 -19.03 3.31 0.50
C ALA A 54 -19.02 3.71 1.99
N GLU A 55 -20.19 3.72 2.64
CA GLU A 55 -20.33 3.99 4.08
C GLU A 55 -19.89 2.82 4.96
N ILE A 56 -20.16 1.57 4.57
CA ILE A 56 -19.81 0.40 5.39
C ILE A 56 -18.31 0.07 5.39
N VAL A 57 -17.58 0.39 4.30
CA VAL A 57 -16.15 0.05 4.18
C VAL A 57 -15.30 0.77 5.24
N PRO A 58 -15.46 2.09 5.48
CA PRO A 58 -14.80 2.78 6.58
C PRO A 58 -15.27 2.40 7.98
N GLU A 59 -16.33 1.59 8.14
CA GLU A 59 -16.83 1.13 9.44
C GLU A 59 -16.43 -0.33 9.74
N ASP A 60 -15.87 -1.05 8.77
CA ASP A 60 -15.41 -2.43 8.95
C ASP A 60 -14.00 -2.49 9.56
N ASP A 61 -13.94 -2.71 10.87
CA ASP A 61 -12.68 -2.77 11.62
C ASP A 61 -11.83 -4.01 11.31
N ILE A 62 -12.46 -5.14 10.92
CA ILE A 62 -11.73 -6.34 10.51
C ILE A 62 -11.02 -6.04 9.18
N LEU A 63 -11.74 -5.46 8.22
CA LEU A 63 -11.19 -5.06 6.94
C LEU A 63 -10.03 -4.06 7.09
N LYS A 64 -10.17 -3.06 7.98
CA LYS A 64 -9.09 -2.12 8.28
C LYS A 64 -7.85 -2.81 8.86
N LEU A 65 -8.04 -3.75 9.78
CA LEU A 65 -6.92 -4.47 10.40
C LEU A 65 -6.13 -5.27 9.36
N GLU A 66 -6.83 -5.99 8.48
CA GLU A 66 -6.22 -6.74 7.38
C GLU A 66 -5.45 -5.80 6.44
N VAL A 67 -6.05 -4.66 6.05
CA VAL A 67 -5.41 -3.68 5.16
C VAL A 67 -4.16 -3.05 5.78
N VAL A 68 -4.15 -2.81 7.10
CA VAL A 68 -2.94 -2.33 7.81
C VAL A 68 -1.84 -3.39 7.74
N GLY A 69 -2.18 -4.68 7.88
CA GLY A 69 -1.25 -5.78 7.68
C GLY A 69 -0.67 -5.80 6.25
N LEU A 70 -1.54 -5.67 5.24
CA LEU A 70 -1.12 -5.60 3.83
C LEU A 70 -0.25 -4.37 3.54
N LYS A 71 -0.59 -3.19 4.08
CA LYS A 71 0.21 -1.97 3.95
C LYS A 71 1.59 -2.14 4.59
N SER A 72 1.66 -2.76 5.76
CA SER A 72 2.93 -3.06 6.43
C SER A 72 3.82 -3.91 5.53
N MET A 73 3.28 -4.97 4.91
CA MET A 73 4.06 -5.77 3.96
C MET A 73 4.52 -4.98 2.73
N TYR A 74 3.70 -4.04 2.25
CA TYR A 74 4.05 -3.17 1.12
C TYR A 74 5.17 -2.18 1.46
N ASP A 75 5.12 -1.57 2.65
CA ASP A 75 6.06 -0.52 3.08
C ASP A 75 7.47 -1.06 3.40
N HIS A 76 7.62 -2.37 3.64
CA HIS A 76 8.87 -3.03 4.02
C HIS A 76 9.55 -3.81 2.87
N LEU A 77 9.11 -3.62 1.61
CA LEU A 77 9.79 -4.09 0.39
C LEU A 77 10.86 -3.09 -0.09
#